data_AF-A0A7J6X3K5-F1
#
_entry.id   AF-A0A7J6X3K5-F1
#
_cell.length_a   1.000
_cell.length_b   1.000
_cell.length_c   1.000
_cell.angle_alpha   90.00
_cell.angle_beta   90.00
_cell.angle_gamma   90.00
#
_symmetry.space_group_name_H-M   'P 1'
#
loop_
_entity.id
_entity.type
_entity.pdbx_description
1 polymer ?
#
loop_
_entity_poly.entity_id
_entity_poly.type
_entity_poly.pdbx_seq_one_letter_code
_entity_poly.pdbx_strand_id
1 'polypeptide(L)'
;MEQGTMDECIPSGSYIRAHIMEVPVDVASKICSLAKTSPVLVCGLLQHESKMSVLHFSIKKHDTYNEPIKAKEPLIFNVGFRQFIARPVFSSDAMNSDKHKMERFLHPGRFSMASVYAPISFPPLPLIVLKSGNGEVTSPVVAAVGLLRSIDPDRIILKKIILTGYPQRVSKLKASVRYMFHTPEDVLWFKPVEVYTKCGRRGRVKEPVGTHGAMKCIFNGIVQQHDTVCMSLFKRVYPKWPEQRFPLLGA
;
A
#
# COMPACT_ATOMS: atom_id res chain seq x y z
N MET A 1 11.17 -25.09 -41.12
CA MET A 1 11.11 -23.97 -42.07
C MET A 1 9.96 -23.09 -41.63
N GLU A 2 10.28 -21.96 -41.00
CA GLU A 2 9.48 -20.74 -40.93
C GLU A 2 10.45 -19.68 -40.40
N GLN A 3 11.29 -19.19 -41.31
CA GLN A 3 12.07 -17.96 -41.11
C GLN A 3 11.05 -16.82 -41.17
N GLY A 4 10.52 -16.44 -40.01
CA GLY A 4 9.80 -15.17 -39.86
C GLY A 4 10.76 -14.03 -40.20
N THR A 5 10.38 -13.21 -41.18
CA THR A 5 11.04 -11.99 -41.63
C THR A 5 11.54 -11.14 -40.45
N MET A 6 12.86 -11.05 -40.28
CA MET A 6 13.52 -10.26 -39.21
C MET A 6 13.79 -8.79 -39.57
N ASP A 7 13.33 -8.25 -40.71
CA ASP A 7 13.94 -7.04 -41.27
C ASP A 7 12.98 -5.92 -41.71
N GLU A 8 12.20 -5.32 -40.81
CA GLU A 8 11.70 -3.94 -41.01
C GLU A 8 11.62 -3.15 -39.68
N CYS A 9 12.68 -3.15 -38.89
CA CYS A 9 12.80 -2.19 -37.79
C CYS A 9 13.39 -0.88 -38.31
N ILE A 10 12.78 0.26 -37.94
CA ILE A 10 13.31 1.58 -38.31
C ILE A 10 14.60 1.84 -37.51
N PRO A 11 15.74 2.18 -38.17
CA PRO A 11 16.98 2.44 -37.47
C PRO A 11 16.92 3.74 -36.66
N SER A 12 17.60 3.74 -35.50
CA SER A 12 17.70 4.91 -34.63
C SER A 12 18.28 6.12 -35.37
N GLY A 13 17.68 7.30 -35.18
CA GLY A 13 18.11 8.56 -35.81
C GLY A 13 17.39 8.91 -37.11
N SER A 14 16.52 8.02 -37.60
CA SER A 14 15.69 8.31 -38.79
C SER A 14 14.56 9.30 -38.47
N TYR A 15 14.29 10.21 -39.40
CA TYR A 15 13.08 11.05 -39.33
C TYR A 15 11.86 10.23 -39.72
N ILE A 16 10.89 10.11 -38.82
CA ILE A 16 9.68 9.30 -39.02
C ILE A 16 8.42 10.14 -38.99
N ARG A 17 7.39 9.67 -39.70
CA ARG A 17 6.00 10.13 -39.56
C ARG A 17 5.17 9.01 -38.98
N ALA A 18 4.73 9.16 -37.74
CA ALA A 18 3.86 8.19 -37.08
C ALA A 18 2.39 8.49 -37.38
N HIS A 19 1.64 7.50 -37.84
CA HIS A 19 0.19 7.57 -38.03
C HIS A 19 -0.49 6.77 -36.91
N ILE A 20 -1.17 7.45 -35.99
CA ILE A 20 -1.84 6.82 -34.85
C ILE A 20 -3.35 6.76 -35.15
N MET A 21 -3.89 5.55 -35.12
CA MET A 21 -5.32 5.29 -35.33
C MET A 21 -6.09 5.46 -34.01
N GLU A 22 -7.40 5.73 -34.11
CA GLU A 22 -8.35 5.72 -32.98
C GLU A 22 -8.05 6.71 -31.84
N VAL A 23 -7.47 7.87 -32.16
CA VAL A 23 -7.27 8.93 -31.17
C VAL A 23 -8.57 9.74 -30.98
N PRO A 24 -9.10 9.87 -29.76
CA PRO A 24 -10.26 10.72 -29.50
C PRO A 24 -9.98 12.18 -29.86
N VAL A 25 -10.96 12.87 -30.46
CA VAL A 25 -10.82 14.25 -30.96
C VAL A 25 -10.43 15.24 -29.84
N ASP A 26 -10.96 15.03 -28.63
CA ASP A 26 -10.62 15.84 -27.44
C ASP A 26 -9.15 15.72 -27.04
N VAL A 27 -8.58 14.52 -27.18
CA VAL A 27 -7.17 14.26 -26.87
C VAL A 27 -6.28 14.82 -27.98
N ALA A 28 -6.66 14.63 -29.25
CA ALA A 28 -5.92 15.15 -30.39
C ALA A 28 -5.80 16.68 -30.35
N SER A 29 -6.91 17.39 -30.12
CA SER A 29 -6.93 18.86 -30.04
C SER A 29 -6.05 19.38 -28.89
N LYS A 30 -6.11 18.74 -27.71
CA LYS A 30 -5.23 19.05 -26.58
C LYS A 30 -3.76 18.83 -26.93
N ILE A 31 -3.39 17.68 -27.50
CA ILE A 31 -2.01 17.40 -27.91
C ILE A 31 -1.53 18.44 -28.92
N CYS A 32 -2.34 18.82 -29.91
CA CYS A 32 -1.97 19.87 -30.87
C CYS A 32 -1.73 21.24 -30.22
N SER A 33 -2.50 21.58 -29.18
CA SER A 33 -2.29 22.83 -28.41
C SER A 33 -1.03 22.77 -27.54
N LEU A 34 -0.81 21.65 -26.86
CA LEU A 34 0.36 21.39 -26.01
C LEU A 34 1.64 21.28 -26.81
N ALA A 35 1.60 20.73 -28.02
CA ALA A 35 2.77 20.59 -28.90
C ALA A 35 3.37 21.96 -29.30
N LYS A 36 2.62 23.05 -29.17
CA LYS A 36 3.14 24.42 -29.41
C LYS A 36 3.96 24.97 -28.23
N THR A 37 3.75 24.43 -27.03
CA THR A 37 4.33 24.97 -25.78
C THR A 37 5.24 23.97 -25.06
N SER A 38 5.05 22.68 -25.28
CA SER A 38 5.72 21.58 -24.59
C SER A 38 6.11 20.46 -25.56
N PRO A 39 7.24 19.77 -25.32
CA PRO A 39 7.65 18.65 -26.15
C PRO A 39 6.70 17.46 -25.99
N VAL A 40 6.36 16.81 -27.11
CA VAL A 40 5.59 15.56 -27.12
C VAL A 40 6.54 14.38 -27.22
N LEU A 41 6.40 13.42 -26.32
CA LEU A 41 7.25 12.24 -26.22
C LEU A 41 6.44 11.00 -26.60
N VAL A 42 6.97 10.19 -27.52
CA VAL A 42 6.36 8.92 -27.94
C VAL A 42 7.31 7.78 -27.56
N CYS A 43 6.80 6.79 -26.85
CA CYS A 43 7.56 5.63 -26.39
C CYS A 43 6.93 4.34 -26.91
N GLY A 44 7.75 3.43 -27.44
CA GLY A 44 7.34 2.07 -27.72
C GLY A 44 7.22 1.27 -26.41
N LEU A 45 6.16 0.49 -26.29
CA LEU A 45 5.93 -0.36 -25.12
C LEU A 45 6.55 -1.74 -25.33
N LEU A 46 7.13 -2.30 -24.28
CA LEU A 46 7.61 -3.68 -24.30
C LEU A 46 6.44 -4.67 -24.27
N GLN A 47 6.73 -5.92 -24.64
CA GLN A 47 5.76 -7.00 -24.54
C GLN A 47 5.21 -7.09 -23.10
N HIS A 48 3.89 -7.17 -22.96
CA HIS A 48 3.15 -7.22 -21.69
C HIS A 48 3.11 -5.94 -20.86
N GLU A 49 3.76 -4.87 -21.28
CA GLU A 49 3.73 -3.58 -20.57
C GLU A 49 2.35 -2.88 -20.63
N SER A 50 1.47 -3.33 -21.54
CA SER A 50 0.08 -2.90 -21.62
C SER A 50 -0.84 -3.54 -20.58
N LYS A 51 -0.42 -4.63 -19.92
CA LYS A 51 -1.23 -5.35 -18.93
C LYS A 51 -1.19 -4.65 -17.57
N MET A 52 -2.21 -4.87 -16.75
CA MET A 52 -2.24 -4.41 -15.36
C MET A 52 -1.75 -5.49 -14.41
N SER A 53 -1.02 -5.07 -13.37
CA SER A 53 -0.61 -5.94 -12.26
C SER A 53 -0.50 -5.13 -10.96
N VAL A 54 -0.02 -5.76 -9.88
CA VAL A 54 0.37 -5.10 -8.65
C VAL A 54 1.86 -4.75 -8.74
N LEU A 55 2.17 -3.46 -8.69
CA LEU A 55 3.54 -2.97 -8.68
C LEU A 55 3.95 -2.64 -7.25
N HIS A 56 5.19 -2.99 -6.92
CA HIS A 56 5.79 -2.77 -5.62
C HIS A 56 6.98 -1.84 -5.72
N PHE A 57 6.83 -0.67 -5.09
CA PHE A 57 7.84 0.38 -5.09
C PHE A 57 8.52 0.47 -3.73
N SER A 58 9.85 0.53 -3.70
CA SER A 58 10.58 0.96 -2.52
C SER A 58 10.53 2.49 -2.47
N ILE A 59 9.84 3.04 -1.48
CA ILE A 59 9.54 4.48 -1.39
C ILE A 59 10.08 5.06 -0.08
N LYS A 60 10.72 6.23 -0.17
CA LYS A 60 11.17 7.05 0.95
C LYS A 60 10.45 8.40 0.88
N LYS A 61 9.91 8.84 2.00
CA LYS A 61 9.36 10.20 2.14
C LYS A 61 10.45 11.23 1.84
N HIS A 62 10.14 12.25 1.05
CA HIS A 62 11.10 13.29 0.72
C HIS A 62 11.34 14.17 1.95
N ASP A 63 12.60 14.54 2.20
CA ASP A 63 13.00 15.20 3.46
C ASP A 63 12.44 16.64 3.56
N THR A 64 12.17 17.31 2.43
CA THR A 64 11.52 18.64 2.39
C THR A 64 10.01 18.59 2.67
N TYR A 65 9.38 17.42 2.52
CA TYR A 65 7.93 17.30 2.67
C TYR A 65 7.57 16.98 4.13
N ASN A 66 7.05 17.95 4.87
CA ASN A 66 6.81 17.77 6.32
C ASN A 66 5.51 17.04 6.64
N GLU A 67 4.46 17.20 5.83
CA GLU A 67 3.14 16.65 6.13
C GLU A 67 3.11 15.11 6.19
N PRO A 68 2.24 14.52 7.03
CA PRO A 68 2.09 13.07 7.10
C PRO A 68 1.34 12.55 5.87
N ILE A 69 1.93 11.57 5.17
CA ILE A 69 1.29 10.90 4.02
C ILE A 69 0.55 9.67 4.54
N LYS A 70 -0.78 9.63 4.38
CA LYS A 70 -1.61 8.52 4.82
C LYS A 70 -1.62 7.40 3.79
N ALA A 71 -1.71 6.16 4.25
CA ALA A 71 -1.97 5.04 3.35
C ALA A 71 -3.35 5.21 2.69
N LYS A 72 -3.45 4.82 1.41
CA LYS A 72 -4.64 4.92 0.55
C LYS A 72 -5.07 6.36 0.20
N GLU A 73 -4.23 7.35 0.48
CA GLU A 73 -4.39 8.71 -0.04
C GLU A 73 -4.04 8.75 -1.53
N PRO A 74 -4.73 9.54 -2.37
CA PRO A 74 -4.38 9.67 -3.79
C PRO A 74 -3.05 10.40 -3.94
N LEU A 75 -2.12 9.77 -4.66
CA LEU A 75 -0.82 10.34 -5.01
C LEU A 75 -0.58 10.17 -6.51
N ILE A 76 0.19 11.08 -7.09
CA ILE A 76 0.59 11.03 -8.50
C ILE A 76 1.93 10.28 -8.56
N PHE A 77 1.92 9.14 -9.23
CA PHE A 77 3.11 8.32 -9.44
C PHE A 77 3.69 8.62 -10.81
N ASN A 78 4.92 9.12 -10.84
CA ASN A 78 5.72 9.29 -12.05
C ASN A 78 6.75 8.15 -12.09
N VAL A 79 6.53 7.18 -12.97
CA VAL A 79 7.37 5.97 -13.09
C VAL A 79 7.90 5.91 -14.52
N GLY A 80 9.19 6.18 -14.70
CA GLY A 80 9.77 6.30 -16.03
C GLY A 80 9.04 7.35 -16.88
N PHE A 81 8.43 6.92 -17.98
CA PHE A 81 7.62 7.77 -18.86
C PHE A 81 6.12 7.79 -18.53
N ARG A 82 5.67 6.99 -17.56
CA ARG A 82 4.25 6.88 -17.20
C ARG A 82 3.92 7.76 -16.00
N GLN A 83 2.78 8.40 -16.07
CA GLN A 83 2.20 9.13 -14.96
C GLN A 83 0.77 8.61 -14.70
N PHE A 84 0.45 8.31 -13.44
CA PHE A 84 -0.88 7.86 -13.05
C PHE A 84 -1.20 8.24 -11.60
N ILE A 85 -2.49 8.34 -11.29
CA ILE A 85 -2.96 8.61 -9.93
C ILE A 85 -3.31 7.28 -9.27
N ALA A 86 -2.70 6.98 -8.13
CA ALA A 86 -2.95 5.75 -7.39
C ALA A 86 -3.03 6.00 -5.89
N ARG A 87 -3.71 5.08 -5.19
CA ARG A 87 -3.88 5.08 -3.73
C ARG A 87 -3.05 3.94 -3.12
N PRO A 88 -1.78 4.18 -2.75
CA PRO A 88 -0.87 3.11 -2.33
C PRO A 88 -1.22 2.54 -0.96
N VAL A 89 -0.94 1.27 -0.79
CA VAL A 89 -0.86 0.64 0.54
C VAL A 89 0.62 0.53 0.91
N PHE A 90 0.99 1.20 2.01
CA PHE A 90 2.33 1.12 2.55
C PHE A 90 2.49 -0.14 3.41
N SER A 91 3.66 -0.76 3.34
CA SER A 91 4.01 -1.95 4.09
C SER A 91 5.47 -1.95 4.50
N SER A 92 5.78 -2.59 5.62
CA SER A 92 7.15 -2.76 6.08
C SER A 92 7.89 -3.76 5.19
N ASP A 93 9.13 -3.45 4.86
CA ASP A 93 9.99 -4.36 4.11
C ASP A 93 10.86 -5.19 5.04
N ALA A 94 10.42 -6.40 5.35
CA ALA A 94 11.19 -7.35 6.13
C ALA A 94 11.77 -8.40 5.17
N MET A 95 13.09 -8.51 5.09
CA MET A 95 13.76 -9.45 4.18
C MET A 95 13.47 -10.91 4.55
N ASN A 96 13.17 -11.18 5.82
CA ASN A 96 13.06 -12.54 6.37
C ASN A 96 11.62 -13.08 6.40
N SER A 97 10.66 -12.43 5.76
CA SER A 97 9.25 -12.86 5.83
C SER A 97 8.42 -12.46 4.62
N ASP A 98 7.60 -13.40 4.15
CA ASP A 98 6.62 -13.19 3.07
C ASP A 98 5.37 -12.41 3.54
N LYS A 99 5.27 -12.16 4.86
CA LYS A 99 4.15 -11.45 5.49
C LYS A 99 4.56 -10.05 5.87
N HIS A 100 4.05 -9.07 5.14
CA HIS A 100 4.43 -7.67 5.32
C HIS A 100 3.37 -6.92 6.13
N LYS A 101 3.78 -6.26 7.21
CA LYS A 101 2.88 -5.46 8.05
C LYS A 101 2.50 -4.17 7.33
N MET A 102 1.21 -3.91 7.18
CA MET A 102 0.69 -2.65 6.65
C MET A 102 1.05 -1.48 7.58
N GLU A 103 1.52 -0.40 6.99
CA GLU A 103 1.78 0.87 7.67
C GLU A 103 0.64 1.84 7.39
N ARG A 104 0.22 2.59 8.41
CA ARG A 104 -0.87 3.58 8.26
C ARG A 104 -0.39 4.88 7.60
N PHE A 105 0.91 5.15 7.72
CA PHE A 105 1.56 6.35 7.23
C PHE A 105 2.90 5.98 6.61
N LEU A 106 3.38 6.80 5.67
CA LEU A 106 4.75 6.76 5.23
C LEU A 106 5.62 7.53 6.23
N HIS A 107 6.54 6.82 6.88
CA HIS A 107 7.40 7.40 7.91
C HIS A 107 8.66 8.04 7.29
N PRO A 108 9.13 9.18 7.81
CA PRO A 108 10.37 9.82 7.35
C PRO A 108 11.61 8.99 7.72
N GLY A 109 12.70 9.17 6.97
CA GLY A 109 14.00 8.58 7.27
C GLY A 109 14.15 7.07 7.00
N ARG A 110 13.10 6.39 6.51
CA ARG A 110 13.18 4.97 6.15
C ARG A 110 12.49 4.68 4.82
N PHE A 111 12.92 3.60 4.19
CA PHE A 111 12.21 3.03 3.05
C PHE A 111 11.07 2.14 3.54
N SER A 112 9.90 2.31 2.93
CA SER A 112 8.76 1.40 3.06
C SER A 112 8.37 0.92 1.66
N MET A 113 7.61 -0.17 1.57
CA MET A 113 7.11 -0.67 0.29
C MET A 113 5.71 -0.13 0.02
N ALA A 114 5.53 0.53 -1.12
CA ALA A 114 4.23 0.96 -1.63
C ALA A 114 3.72 -0.02 -2.69
N SER A 115 2.51 -0.54 -2.47
CA SER A 115 1.85 -1.46 -3.40
C SER A 115 0.64 -0.79 -4.04
N VAL A 116 0.57 -0.81 -5.37
CA VAL A 116 -0.50 -0.20 -6.18
C VAL A 116 -0.86 -1.09 -7.36
N TYR A 117 -2.09 -0.97 -7.84
CA TYR A 117 -2.47 -1.49 -9.15
C TYR A 117 -2.09 -0.46 -10.22
N ALA A 118 -1.26 -0.85 -11.19
CA ALA A 118 -0.82 0.00 -12.28
C ALA A 118 -0.47 -0.86 -13.51
N PRO A 119 -0.33 -0.25 -14.71
CA PRO A 119 0.27 -0.92 -15.85
C PRO A 119 1.66 -1.45 -15.49
N ILE A 120 1.98 -2.65 -15.97
CA ILE A 120 3.28 -3.29 -15.77
C ILE A 120 4.38 -2.36 -16.31
N SER A 121 5.51 -2.27 -15.64
CA SER A 121 6.71 -1.59 -16.14
C SER A 121 7.92 -2.37 -15.65
N PHE A 122 8.90 -2.65 -16.49
CA PHE A 122 10.00 -3.55 -16.10
C PHE A 122 11.04 -2.83 -15.22
N PRO A 123 11.42 -3.37 -14.05
CA PRO A 123 12.49 -2.80 -13.22
C PRO A 123 13.86 -2.84 -13.94
N PRO A 124 14.80 -1.97 -13.58
CA PRO A 124 14.69 -0.89 -12.58
C PRO A 124 14.14 0.40 -13.18
N LEU A 125 13.16 1.02 -12.51
CA LEU A 125 12.63 2.33 -12.89
C LEU A 125 12.60 3.29 -11.69
N PRO A 126 13.09 4.53 -11.83
CA PRO A 126 12.96 5.54 -10.79
C PRO A 126 11.49 5.93 -10.62
N LEU A 127 11.12 6.20 -9.37
CA LEU A 127 9.80 6.68 -8.99
C LEU A 127 9.93 8.06 -8.35
N ILE A 128 9.13 9.01 -8.84
CA ILE A 128 8.86 10.28 -8.16
C ILE A 128 7.38 10.30 -7.82
N VAL A 129 7.06 10.55 -6.55
CA VAL A 129 5.69 10.66 -6.09
C VAL A 129 5.39 12.12 -5.77
N LEU A 130 4.41 12.65 -6.49
CA LEU A 130 3.92 13.99 -6.27
C LEU A 130 2.59 13.95 -5.52
N LYS A 131 2.35 15.00 -4.74
CA LYS A 131 1.07 15.26 -4.10
C LYS A 131 0.54 16.60 -4.58
N SER A 132 -0.70 16.61 -5.04
CA SER A 132 -1.42 17.85 -5.32
C SER A 132 -1.66 18.60 -4.02
N GLY A 133 -1.41 19.91 -4.00
CA GLY A 133 -1.78 20.76 -2.86
C GLY A 133 -3.29 20.72 -2.63
N ASN A 134 -3.73 20.98 -1.39
CA ASN A 134 -5.16 21.00 -1.03
C ASN A 134 -5.90 22.27 -1.54
N GLY A 135 -5.55 22.76 -2.72
CA GLY A 135 -6.18 23.91 -3.38
C GLY A 135 -5.89 23.92 -4.88
N GLU A 136 -6.85 24.40 -5.67
CA GLU A 136 -6.93 24.29 -7.14
C GLU A 136 -5.75 24.92 -7.92
N VAL A 137 -4.83 25.64 -7.26
CA VAL A 137 -3.76 26.42 -7.95
C VAL A 137 -2.36 26.14 -7.41
N THR A 138 -2.16 25.08 -6.62
CA THR A 138 -0.81 24.78 -6.08
C THR A 138 -0.11 23.75 -6.95
N SER A 139 1.08 24.07 -7.44
CA SER A 139 1.92 23.13 -8.17
C SER A 139 2.15 21.85 -7.34
N PRO A 140 2.14 20.66 -7.98
CA PRO A 140 2.29 19.41 -7.26
C PRO A 140 3.67 19.34 -6.60
N VAL A 141 3.70 19.03 -5.31
CA VAL A 141 4.93 19.00 -4.50
C VAL A 141 5.47 17.58 -4.46
N VAL A 142 6.80 17.44 -4.50
CA VAL A 142 7.48 16.15 -4.34
C VAL A 142 7.27 15.65 -2.90
N ALA A 143 6.46 14.60 -2.77
CA ALA A 143 6.10 14.04 -1.47
C ALA A 143 7.04 12.88 -1.09
N ALA A 144 7.47 12.10 -2.08
CA ALA A 144 8.34 10.95 -1.88
C ALA A 144 9.11 10.59 -3.16
N VAL A 145 10.21 9.87 -2.97
CA VAL A 145 11.08 9.36 -4.03
C VAL A 145 11.30 7.86 -3.83
N GLY A 146 11.59 7.14 -4.90
CA GLY A 146 11.73 5.70 -4.79
C GLY A 146 12.19 5.03 -6.08
N LEU A 147 12.01 3.72 -6.10
CA LEU A 147 12.30 2.87 -7.25
C LEU A 147 11.28 1.74 -7.33
N LEU A 148 10.97 1.31 -8.55
CA LEU A 148 10.21 0.09 -8.79
C LEU A 148 11.10 -1.11 -8.47
N ARG A 149 10.63 -1.96 -7.55
CA ARG A 149 11.39 -3.11 -7.06
C ARG A 149 10.93 -4.43 -7.68
N SER A 150 9.63 -4.69 -7.65
CA SER A 150 9.04 -5.94 -8.15
C SER A 150 7.62 -5.73 -8.67
N ILE A 151 7.16 -6.70 -9.43
CA ILE A 151 5.81 -6.75 -10.00
C ILE A 151 5.27 -8.14 -9.67
N ASP A 152 4.47 -8.24 -8.61
CA ASP A 152 3.95 -9.52 -8.15
C ASP A 152 2.61 -9.33 -7.44
N PRO A 153 1.53 -10.04 -7.85
CA PRO A 153 0.24 -9.96 -7.15
C PRO A 153 0.24 -10.76 -5.83
N ASP A 154 1.23 -11.62 -5.62
CA ASP A 154 1.24 -12.61 -4.54
C ASP A 154 1.68 -12.05 -3.20
N ARG A 155 2.41 -10.92 -3.17
CA ARG A 155 2.88 -10.28 -1.93
C ARG A 155 1.75 -10.12 -0.90
N ILE A 156 1.96 -10.64 0.30
CA ILE A 156 0.95 -10.63 1.35
C ILE A 156 1.14 -9.40 2.24
N ILE A 157 0.17 -8.49 2.20
CA ILE A 157 0.12 -7.31 3.07
C ILE A 157 -0.94 -7.53 4.16
N LEU A 158 -0.53 -7.47 5.42
CA LEU A 158 -1.37 -7.74 6.59
C LEU A 158 -1.57 -6.47 7.42
N LYS A 159 -2.83 -6.07 7.60
CA LYS A 159 -3.21 -5.05 8.58
C LYS A 159 -3.35 -5.68 9.95
N LYS A 160 -2.53 -5.21 10.89
CA LYS A 160 -2.64 -5.55 12.32
C LYS A 160 -3.71 -4.68 12.99
N ILE A 161 -4.64 -5.32 13.69
CA ILE A 161 -5.63 -4.70 14.58
C ILE A 161 -5.33 -5.21 15.99
N ILE A 162 -5.32 -4.32 16.98
CA ILE A 162 -5.07 -4.68 18.37
C ILE A 162 -6.35 -4.40 19.14
N LEU A 163 -6.96 -5.44 19.69
CA LEU A 163 -8.05 -5.31 20.66
C LEU A 163 -7.43 -5.22 22.06
N THR A 164 -7.98 -4.34 22.89
CA THR A 164 -7.46 -4.09 24.23
C THR A 164 -8.52 -4.37 25.28
N GLY A 165 -8.13 -4.97 26.39
CA GLY A 165 -8.95 -5.18 27.56
C GLY A 165 -8.18 -4.92 28.85
N TYR A 166 -8.91 -4.79 29.94
CA TYR A 166 -8.37 -4.47 31.25
C TYR A 166 -8.54 -5.65 32.21
N PRO A 167 -7.50 -6.03 32.97
CA PRO A 167 -7.61 -7.05 34.00
C PRO A 167 -8.44 -6.50 35.16
N GLN A 168 -9.57 -7.14 35.44
CA GLN A 168 -10.45 -6.78 36.55
C GLN A 168 -10.08 -7.52 37.84
N ARG A 169 -9.78 -8.82 37.75
CA ARG A 169 -9.41 -9.64 38.90
C ARG A 169 -8.28 -10.57 38.52
N VAL A 170 -7.18 -10.51 39.25
CA VAL A 170 -6.01 -11.38 39.04
C VAL A 170 -5.89 -12.36 40.21
N SER A 171 -5.63 -13.63 39.89
CA SER A 171 -5.40 -14.70 40.85
C SER A 171 -4.27 -15.59 40.34
N LYS A 172 -3.07 -15.44 40.91
CA LYS A 172 -1.84 -16.09 40.44
C LYS A 172 -1.65 -15.87 38.93
N LEU A 173 -1.76 -16.93 38.13
CA LEU A 173 -1.61 -16.92 36.67
C LEU A 173 -2.92 -16.69 35.90
N LYS A 174 -4.06 -16.62 36.60
CA LYS A 174 -5.38 -16.44 36.00
C LYS A 174 -5.78 -14.97 36.14
N ALA A 175 -6.33 -14.38 35.09
CA ALA A 175 -6.92 -13.05 35.17
C ALA A 175 -8.28 -13.03 34.48
N SER A 176 -9.25 -12.34 35.08
CA SER A 176 -10.50 -11.97 34.43
C SER A 176 -10.30 -10.64 33.73
N VAL A 177 -10.56 -10.59 32.43
CA VAL A 177 -10.35 -9.43 31.55
C VAL A 177 -11.72 -8.92 31.09
N ARG A 178 -11.92 -7.60 31.17
CA ARG A 178 -13.14 -6.90 30.71
C ARG A 178 -12.82 -5.90 29.60
N TYR A 179 -13.87 -5.46 28.91
CA TYR A 179 -13.85 -4.43 27.85
C TYR A 179 -13.03 -4.77 26.59
N MET A 180 -12.60 -6.03 26.42
CA MET A 180 -12.07 -6.49 25.14
C MET A 180 -13.19 -6.87 24.17
N PHE A 181 -14.24 -7.50 24.69
CA PHE A 181 -15.44 -7.92 23.96
C PHE A 181 -16.68 -7.52 24.75
N HIS A 182 -17.84 -7.50 24.09
CA HIS A 182 -19.12 -7.16 24.70
C HIS A 182 -20.09 -8.34 24.77
N THR A 183 -19.92 -9.35 23.92
CA THR A 183 -20.73 -10.57 23.90
C THR A 183 -19.89 -11.80 24.28
N PRO A 184 -20.47 -12.85 24.90
CA PRO A 184 -19.75 -14.08 25.21
C PRO A 184 -19.44 -14.91 23.95
N GLU A 185 -20.23 -14.76 22.89
CA GLU A 185 -20.02 -15.43 21.59
C GLU A 185 -18.70 -14.98 20.95
N ASP A 186 -18.39 -13.68 20.99
CA ASP A 186 -17.11 -13.16 20.48
C ASP A 186 -15.92 -13.78 21.22
N VAL A 187 -16.03 -13.94 22.54
CA VAL A 187 -14.97 -14.56 23.36
C VAL A 187 -14.74 -16.01 22.94
N LEU A 188 -15.81 -16.75 22.63
CA LEU A 188 -15.70 -18.13 22.16
C LEU A 188 -15.10 -18.20 20.76
N TRP A 189 -15.50 -17.30 19.86
CA TRP A 189 -14.96 -17.20 18.51
C TRP A 189 -13.45 -16.90 18.51
N PHE A 190 -13.01 -15.94 19.33
CA PHE A 190 -11.61 -15.53 19.43
C PHE A 190 -10.80 -16.35 20.45
N LYS A 191 -11.36 -17.41 21.02
CA LYS A 191 -10.70 -18.29 22.00
C LYS A 191 -9.34 -18.87 21.52
N PRO A 192 -9.15 -19.26 20.24
CA PRO A 192 -7.87 -19.79 19.77
C PRO A 192 -6.74 -18.74 19.70
N VAL A 193 -7.06 -17.45 19.79
CA VAL A 193 -6.09 -16.37 19.60
C VAL A 193 -5.28 -16.15 20.88
N GLU A 194 -3.96 -16.03 20.73
CA GLU A 194 -3.06 -15.69 21.84
C GLU A 194 -3.28 -14.24 22.30
N VAL A 195 -3.32 -14.06 23.62
CA VAL A 195 -3.34 -12.74 24.26
C VAL A 195 -1.99 -12.45 24.87
N TYR A 196 -1.59 -11.18 24.82
CA TYR A 196 -0.35 -10.71 25.44
C TYR A 196 -0.63 -9.43 26.21
N THR A 197 0.28 -9.04 27.09
CA THR A 197 0.18 -7.81 27.87
C THR A 197 1.25 -6.81 27.46
N LYS A 198 1.08 -5.53 27.80
CA LYS A 198 2.12 -4.52 27.55
C LYS A 198 3.38 -4.81 28.38
N CYS A 199 3.23 -5.38 29.57
CA CYS A 199 4.35 -5.83 30.41
C CYS A 199 4.98 -7.17 29.95
N GLY A 200 4.67 -7.66 28.74
CA GLY A 200 5.38 -8.80 28.13
C GLY A 200 4.90 -10.19 28.56
N ARG A 201 3.82 -10.30 29.33
CA ARG A 201 3.17 -11.58 29.64
C ARG A 201 2.40 -12.10 28.43
N ARG A 202 2.41 -13.42 28.24
CA ARG A 202 1.68 -14.13 27.17
C ARG A 202 0.68 -15.11 27.78
N GLY A 203 -0.44 -15.32 27.11
CA GLY A 203 -1.53 -16.13 27.65
C GLY A 203 -2.54 -16.55 26.61
N ARG A 204 -3.53 -17.32 27.07
CA ARG A 204 -4.64 -17.82 26.26
C ARG A 204 -5.97 -17.58 26.94
N VAL A 205 -7.01 -17.44 26.12
CA VAL A 205 -8.40 -17.34 26.59
C VAL A 205 -8.88 -18.74 27.02
N LYS A 206 -9.49 -18.85 28.21
CA LYS A 206 -10.02 -20.10 28.75
C LYS A 206 -11.51 -20.23 28.47
N GLU A 207 -12.29 -19.31 29.03
CA GLU A 207 -13.76 -19.35 29.03
C GLU A 207 -14.34 -17.94 29.15
N PRO A 208 -15.51 -17.66 28.55
CA PRO A 208 -16.28 -16.46 28.83
C PRO A 208 -16.82 -16.50 30.27
N VAL A 209 -17.06 -15.32 30.85
CA VAL A 209 -17.58 -15.14 32.20
C VAL A 209 -18.79 -14.20 32.14
N GLY A 210 -19.97 -14.70 32.47
CA GLY A 210 -21.21 -13.93 32.44
C GLY A 210 -21.68 -13.57 31.03
N THR A 211 -22.47 -12.51 30.91
CA THR A 211 -23.16 -12.10 29.68
C THR A 211 -22.51 -10.92 28.94
N HIS A 212 -21.58 -10.21 29.57
CA HIS A 212 -21.02 -8.95 29.05
C HIS A 212 -19.64 -9.09 28.39
N GLY A 213 -19.33 -10.25 27.78
CA GLY A 213 -18.06 -10.47 27.07
C GLY A 213 -16.81 -10.42 27.96
N ALA A 214 -16.96 -10.52 29.29
CA ALA A 214 -15.81 -10.72 30.16
C ALA A 214 -15.24 -12.11 29.92
N MET A 215 -13.92 -12.26 30.01
CA MET A 215 -13.25 -13.52 29.72
C MET A 215 -12.22 -13.84 30.79
N LYS A 216 -11.98 -15.13 30.99
CA LYS A 216 -10.92 -15.61 31.87
C LYS A 216 -9.74 -16.04 31.03
N CYS A 217 -8.59 -15.45 31.30
CA CYS A 217 -7.34 -15.73 30.62
C CYS A 217 -6.36 -16.41 31.57
N ILE A 218 -5.51 -17.28 31.02
CA ILE A 218 -4.38 -17.89 31.73
C ILE A 218 -3.10 -17.34 31.10
N PHE A 219 -2.22 -16.78 31.91
CA PHE A 219 -0.94 -16.21 31.49
C PHE A 219 0.24 -17.04 32.01
N ASN A 220 1.41 -16.84 31.41
CA ASN A 220 2.67 -17.42 31.84
C ASN A 220 3.27 -16.78 33.11
N GLY A 221 2.70 -15.68 33.59
CA GLY A 221 3.12 -14.98 34.80
C GLY A 221 1.97 -14.18 35.43
N ILE A 222 2.22 -13.62 36.60
CA ILE A 222 1.25 -12.76 37.29
C ILE A 222 1.08 -11.46 36.49
N VAL A 223 -0.17 -11.13 36.15
CA VAL A 223 -0.53 -9.89 35.46
C VAL A 223 -0.75 -8.79 36.50
N GLN A 224 -0.25 -7.59 36.24
CA GLN A 224 -0.46 -6.45 37.13
C GLN A 224 -1.83 -5.82 36.86
N GLN A 225 -2.48 -5.27 37.89
CA GLN A 225 -3.82 -4.68 37.76
C GLN A 225 -3.85 -3.46 36.83
N HIS A 226 -2.74 -2.73 36.71
CA HIS A 226 -2.59 -1.58 35.81
C HIS A 226 -2.14 -1.97 34.39
N ASP A 227 -1.95 -3.26 34.12
CA ASP A 227 -1.51 -3.74 32.81
C ASP A 227 -2.68 -3.69 31.80
N THR A 228 -2.35 -3.70 30.51
CA THR A 228 -3.33 -3.79 29.42
C THR A 228 -3.17 -5.10 28.70
N VAL A 229 -4.23 -5.91 28.68
CA VAL A 229 -4.27 -7.13 27.88
C VAL A 229 -4.60 -6.77 26.44
N CYS A 230 -3.81 -7.27 25.51
CA CYS A 230 -3.89 -7.02 24.09
C CYS A 230 -4.09 -8.33 23.33
N MET A 231 -4.88 -8.29 22.26
CA MET A 231 -5.02 -9.38 21.30
C MET A 231 -4.67 -8.84 19.91
N SER A 232 -3.75 -9.52 19.20
CA SER A 232 -3.36 -9.14 17.84
C SER A 232 -4.17 -9.92 16.81
N LEU A 233 -4.99 -9.22 16.04
CA LEU A 233 -5.71 -9.76 14.89
C LEU A 233 -5.08 -9.26 13.59
N PHE A 234 -5.12 -10.09 12.55
CA PHE A 234 -4.55 -9.76 11.24
C PHE A 234 -5.58 -9.99 10.14
N LYS A 235 -5.63 -9.07 9.19
CA LYS A 235 -6.43 -9.20 7.96
C LYS A 235 -5.58 -8.85 6.76
N ARG A 236 -5.68 -9.64 5.68
CA ARG A 236 -5.04 -9.31 4.39
C ARG A 236 -5.69 -8.07 3.79
N VAL A 237 -4.87 -7.13 3.31
CA VAL A 237 -5.31 -5.89 2.68
C VAL A 237 -4.74 -5.80 1.28
N TYR A 238 -5.59 -5.41 0.35
CA TYR A 238 -5.22 -5.14 -1.03
C TYR A 238 -5.21 -3.63 -1.29
N PRO A 239 -4.42 -3.16 -2.28
CA PRO A 239 -4.50 -1.80 -2.78
C PRO A 239 -5.91 -1.47 -3.30
N LYS A 240 -6.22 -0.18 -3.46
CA LYS A 240 -7.47 0.22 -4.12
C LYS A 240 -7.27 0.18 -5.63
N TRP A 241 -8.28 -0.28 -6.36
CA TRP A 241 -8.27 -0.19 -7.82
C TRP A 241 -8.23 1.28 -8.26
N PRO A 242 -7.44 1.64 -9.30
CA PRO A 242 -7.37 3.01 -9.80
C PRO A 242 -8.70 3.41 -10.44
N GLU A 243 -9.28 4.51 -9.96
CA GLU A 243 -10.48 5.13 -10.54
C GLU A 243 -10.14 5.83 -11.86
N GLN A 244 -8.95 6.43 -11.94
CA GLN A 244 -8.43 7.12 -13.12
C GLN A 244 -7.11 6.47 -13.54
N ARG A 245 -6.99 6.10 -14.82
CA ARG A 245 -5.78 5.47 -15.36
C ARG A 245 -4.69 6.48 -15.70
N PHE A 246 -5.09 7.71 -16.00
CA PHE A 246 -4.21 8.82 -16.33
C PHE A 246 -4.66 10.05 -15.53
N PRO A 247 -3.75 10.93 -15.10
CA PRO A 247 -4.13 12.24 -14.65
C PRO A 247 -4.79 12.93 -15.85
N LEU A 248 -6.08 13.20 -15.78
CA LEU A 248 -6.70 14.05 -16.78
C LEU A 248 -6.05 15.43 -16.63
N LEU A 249 -5.42 15.92 -17.70
CA LEU A 249 -5.00 17.32 -17.89
C LEU A 249 -6.25 18.22 -17.95
N GLY A 250 -6.98 18.30 -16.84
CA GLY A 250 -8.31 18.89 -16.73
C GLY A 250 -8.74 19.14 -15.29
N ALA A 251 -7.78 19.46 -14.43
CA ALA A 251 -7.96 20.24 -13.21
C ALA A 251 -6.87 21.31 -13.22
#